data_AF-W4GSE5-F1
#
_entry.id   AF-W4GSE5-F1
#
_cell.length_a   1.000
_cell.length_b   1.000
_cell.length_c   1.000
_cell.angle_alpha   90.00
_cell.angle_beta   90.00
_cell.angle_gamma   90.00
#
_symmetry.space_group_name_H-M   'P 1'
#
loop_
_entity.id
_entity.type
_entity.pdbx_description
1 polymer ?
#
loop_
_entity_poly.entity_id
_entity_poly.type
_entity_poly.pdbx_seq_one_letter_code
_entity_poly.pdbx_strand_id
1 'polypeptide(L)'
;MQNGTTLKSKAKKLRDSLMTANKKWREEQEKSREAKAKEPEKKKLRRMLESSADQSVATINGMLDVPYCPDNGSDVGIISTAMVKTLRKLDKTVQTTQLPKAWVGSAVGNLPVIAKTTVELRVTLSTAAG
;
A
#
# COMPACT_ATOMS: atom_id res chain seq x y z
N MET A 1 37.78 6.52 -60.39
CA MET A 1 36.39 6.62 -59.90
C MET A 1 36.20 5.72 -58.67
N GLN A 2 36.48 6.19 -57.44
CA GLN A 2 36.30 5.36 -56.22
C GLN A 2 35.69 6.10 -55.01
N ASN A 3 35.24 7.36 -55.16
CA ASN A 3 34.85 8.19 -54.01
C ASN A 3 33.36 8.09 -53.60
N GLY A 4 32.52 7.43 -54.39
CA GLY A 4 31.07 7.37 -54.17
C GLY A 4 30.61 6.34 -53.11
N THR A 5 31.37 5.28 -52.90
CA THR A 5 31.04 4.20 -51.95
C THR A 5 31.41 4.53 -50.51
N THR A 6 32.51 5.25 -50.30
CA THR A 6 33.02 5.66 -48.98
C THR A 6 32.13 6.68 -48.28
N LEU A 7 31.54 7.62 -49.04
CA LEU A 7 30.59 8.61 -48.53
C LEU A 7 29.27 7.98 -48.06
N LYS A 8 28.73 7.01 -48.82
CA LYS A 8 27.50 6.29 -48.46
C LYS A 8 27.68 5.42 -47.21
N SER A 9 28.86 4.80 -47.05
CA SER A 9 29.20 4.00 -45.87
C SER A 9 29.29 4.85 -44.59
N LYS A 10 29.94 6.03 -44.66
CA LYS A 10 30.01 6.98 -43.54
C LYS A 10 28.62 7.49 -43.12
N ALA A 11 27.77 7.84 -44.09
CA ALA A 11 26.41 8.30 -43.84
C ALA A 11 25.49 7.19 -43.25
N LYS A 12 25.72 5.93 -43.61
CA LYS A 12 25.03 4.78 -42.99
C LYS A 12 25.47 4.60 -41.53
N LYS A 13 26.78 4.62 -41.27
CA LYS A 13 27.34 4.49 -39.93
C LYS A 13 26.85 5.58 -38.97
N LEU A 14 26.72 6.83 -39.45
CA LEU A 14 26.19 7.94 -38.66
C LEU A 14 24.72 7.73 -38.28
N ARG A 15 23.90 7.24 -39.22
CA ARG A 15 22.48 6.93 -38.98
C ARG A 15 22.31 5.78 -37.99
N ASP A 16 23.08 4.72 -38.15
CA ASP A 16 23.01 3.55 -37.25
C ASP A 16 23.43 3.93 -35.83
N SER A 17 24.45 4.79 -35.70
CA SER A 17 24.90 5.33 -34.42
C SER A 17 23.83 6.20 -33.75
N LEU A 18 23.17 7.08 -34.52
CA LEU A 18 22.08 7.93 -34.03
C LEU A 18 20.87 7.10 -33.58
N MET A 19 20.50 6.06 -34.35
CA MET A 19 19.41 5.16 -34.00
C MET A 19 19.70 4.40 -32.71
N THR A 20 20.95 3.96 -32.52
CA THR A 20 21.38 3.27 -31.29
C THR A 20 21.32 4.20 -30.08
N ALA A 21 21.80 5.45 -30.23
CA ALA A 21 21.75 6.45 -29.16
C ALA A 21 20.30 6.79 -28.78
N ASN A 22 19.41 6.99 -29.75
CA ASN A 22 18.00 7.27 -29.50
C ASN A 22 17.26 6.09 -28.84
N LYS A 23 17.63 4.85 -29.20
CA LYS A 23 17.08 3.65 -28.56
C LYS A 23 17.46 3.59 -27.08
N LYS A 24 18.75 3.77 -26.77
CA LYS A 24 19.24 3.80 -25.38
C LYS A 24 18.57 4.92 -24.57
N TRP A 25 18.44 6.10 -25.16
CA TRP A 25 17.79 7.22 -24.48
C TRP A 25 16.33 6.92 -24.16
N ARG A 26 15.57 6.27 -25.05
CA ARG A 26 14.18 5.85 -24.76
C ARG A 26 14.12 4.82 -23.63
N GLU A 27 14.99 3.82 -23.65
CA GLU A 27 15.05 2.78 -22.61
C GLU A 27 15.38 3.39 -21.23
N GLU A 28 16.28 4.37 -21.17
CA GLU A 28 16.59 5.11 -19.94
C GLU A 28 15.42 5.97 -19.45
N GLN A 29 14.68 6.62 -20.38
CA GLN A 29 13.48 7.38 -20.03
C GLN A 29 12.38 6.47 -19.49
N GLU A 30 12.16 5.31 -20.11
CA GLU A 30 11.17 4.33 -19.67
C GLU A 30 11.51 3.79 -18.28
N LYS A 31 12.76 3.39 -18.06
CA LYS A 31 13.24 2.93 -16.75
C LYS A 31 13.15 4.03 -15.68
N SER A 32 13.39 5.28 -16.06
CA SER A 32 13.22 6.44 -15.17
C SER A 32 11.75 6.70 -14.83
N ARG A 33 10.84 6.53 -15.79
CA ARG A 33 9.38 6.66 -15.57
C ARG A 33 8.87 5.54 -14.68
N GLU A 34 9.31 4.30 -14.87
CA GLU A 34 8.98 3.18 -14.00
C GLU A 34 9.50 3.37 -12.57
N ALA A 35 10.75 3.85 -12.43
CA ALA A 35 11.32 4.16 -11.13
C ALA A 35 10.53 5.26 -10.41
N LYS A 36 10.14 6.32 -11.12
CA LYS A 36 9.30 7.40 -10.61
C LYS A 36 7.86 6.96 -10.30
N ALA A 37 7.31 5.98 -11.02
CA ALA A 37 5.99 5.40 -10.71
C ALA A 37 6.01 4.58 -9.41
N LYS A 38 7.13 3.93 -9.08
CA LYS A 38 7.32 3.14 -7.84
C LYS A 38 7.79 3.97 -6.64
N GLU A 39 8.29 5.18 -6.88
CA GLU A 39 8.74 6.14 -5.86
C GLU A 39 7.63 6.58 -4.87
N PRO A 40 6.41 6.93 -5.32
CA PRO A 40 5.32 7.30 -4.42
C PRO A 40 4.86 6.12 -3.53
N GLU A 41 4.88 4.88 -4.03
CA GLU A 41 4.60 3.70 -3.18
C GLU A 41 5.68 3.50 -2.11
N LYS A 42 6.96 3.64 -2.47
CA LYS A 42 8.08 3.55 -1.51
C LYS A 42 8.03 4.65 -0.45
N LYS A 43 7.71 5.89 -0.85
CA LYS A 43 7.50 7.01 0.08
C LYS A 43 6.30 6.79 0.98
N LYS A 44 5.18 6.28 0.44
CA LYS A 44 3.99 5.94 1.22
C LYS A 44 4.30 4.88 2.27
N LEU A 45 5.02 3.82 1.90
CA LEU A 45 5.46 2.77 2.82
C LEU A 45 6.39 3.30 3.92
N ARG A 46 7.34 4.17 3.59
CA ARG A 46 8.23 4.80 4.60
C ARG A 46 7.46 5.66 5.59
N ARG A 47 6.54 6.51 5.11
CA ARG A 47 5.72 7.37 5.96
C ARG A 47 4.85 6.57 6.93
N MET A 48 4.32 5.42 6.50
CA MET A 48 3.55 4.51 7.36
C MET A 48 4.40 3.81 8.42
N LEU A 49 5.69 3.59 8.16
CA LEU A 49 6.62 2.99 9.12
C LEU A 49 7.10 4.02 10.16
N GLU A 50 7.35 5.24 9.72
CA GLU A 50 7.82 6.37 10.55
C GLU A 50 6.71 6.98 11.42
N SER A 51 5.42 6.79 11.08
CA SER A 51 4.28 7.27 11.89
C SER A 51 4.01 6.44 13.16
N SER A 52 4.95 5.59 13.59
CA SER A 52 4.82 4.76 14.78
C SER A 52 5.06 5.50 16.10
N ALA A 53 5.53 6.76 16.05
CA ALA A 53 5.79 7.57 17.25
C ALA A 53 4.51 8.15 17.90
N ASP A 54 3.40 8.28 17.14
CA ASP A 54 2.12 8.85 17.60
C ASP A 54 0.96 7.88 17.30
N GLN A 55 1.09 6.61 17.69
CA GLN A 55 0.02 5.63 17.47
C GLN A 55 -1.24 6.06 18.24
N SER A 56 -2.26 6.51 17.52
CA SER A 56 -3.59 6.75 18.09
C SER A 56 -4.06 5.46 18.75
N VAL A 57 -4.46 5.55 20.02
CA VAL A 57 -4.95 4.42 20.80
C VAL A 57 -6.46 4.51 20.87
N ALA A 58 -7.13 3.38 20.64
CA ALA A 58 -8.54 3.23 20.90
C ALA A 58 -8.75 2.27 22.08
N THR A 59 -9.67 2.63 22.98
CA THR A 59 -10.08 1.74 24.06
C THR A 59 -11.33 0.97 23.62
N ILE A 60 -11.22 -0.35 23.52
CA ILE A 60 -12.34 -1.24 23.18
C ILE A 60 -13.06 -1.67 24.45
N ASN A 61 -14.38 -1.47 24.47
CA ASN A 61 -15.29 -1.79 25.58
C ASN A 61 -14.84 -1.23 26.95
N GLY A 62 -13.99 -0.21 26.97
CA GLY A 62 -13.38 0.29 28.21
C GLY A 62 -12.35 -0.66 28.85
N MET A 63 -11.95 -1.72 28.17
CA MET A 63 -11.13 -2.81 28.74
C MET A 63 -9.78 -3.03 28.07
N LEU A 64 -9.68 -2.79 26.77
CA LEU A 64 -8.46 -3.10 26.02
C LEU A 64 -8.08 -1.92 25.14
N ASP A 65 -6.93 -1.34 25.45
CA ASP A 65 -6.29 -0.34 24.61
C ASP A 65 -5.58 -1.02 23.44
N VAL A 66 -5.85 -0.53 22.22
CA VAL A 66 -5.31 -1.10 20.99
C VAL A 66 -4.83 0.01 20.05
N PRO A 67 -3.79 -0.27 19.23
CA PRO A 67 -3.43 0.61 18.13
C PRO A 67 -4.62 0.80 17.19
N TYR A 68 -4.89 2.06 16.86
CA TYR A 68 -5.99 2.46 16.00
C TYR A 68 -5.46 3.26 14.81
N CYS A 69 -5.94 2.88 13.63
CA CYS A 69 -5.71 3.63 12.41
C CYS A 69 -7.06 4.22 12.00
N PRO A 70 -7.23 5.55 12.08
CA PRO A 70 -8.42 6.20 11.55
C PRO A 70 -8.50 5.94 10.04
N ASP A 71 -9.55 5.24 9.60
CA ASP A 71 -9.81 4.94 8.20
C ASP A 71 -11.20 5.43 7.81
N ASN A 72 -11.27 6.66 7.31
CA ASN A 72 -12.51 7.26 6.84
C ASN A 72 -12.95 6.72 5.46
N GLY A 73 -12.14 5.87 4.83
CA GLY A 73 -12.40 5.32 3.49
C GLY A 73 -13.16 4.00 3.49
N SER A 74 -13.45 3.43 4.67
CA SER A 74 -14.11 2.14 4.81
C SER A 74 -15.37 2.25 5.66
N ASP A 75 -16.46 1.60 5.22
CA ASP A 75 -17.70 1.48 6.00
C ASP A 75 -17.54 0.53 7.20
N VAL A 76 -16.46 -0.25 7.25
CA VAL A 76 -16.20 -1.26 8.29
C VAL A 76 -14.80 -1.15 8.87
N GLY A 77 -14.69 -1.35 10.18
CA GLY A 77 -13.42 -1.53 10.87
C GLY A 77 -12.93 -2.97 10.77
N ILE A 78 -11.61 -3.16 10.71
CA ILE A 78 -10.97 -4.47 10.73
C ILE A 78 -10.19 -4.63 12.03
N ILE A 79 -10.48 -5.72 12.75
CA ILE A 79 -9.77 -6.11 13.97
C ILE A 79 -9.22 -7.53 13.82
N SER A 80 -8.03 -7.78 14.35
CA SER A 80 -7.42 -9.10 14.25
C SER A 80 -8.16 -10.14 15.11
N THR A 81 -8.24 -11.37 14.63
CA THR A 81 -8.83 -12.50 15.37
C THR A 81 -8.13 -12.74 16.71
N ALA A 82 -6.82 -12.47 16.80
CA ALA A 82 -6.07 -12.59 18.04
C ALA A 82 -6.57 -11.59 19.09
N MET A 83 -6.81 -10.34 18.70
CA MET A 83 -7.35 -9.31 19.58
C MET A 83 -8.77 -9.65 20.03
N VAL A 84 -9.62 -10.14 19.12
CA VAL A 84 -10.98 -10.59 19.49
C VAL A 84 -10.94 -11.74 20.51
N LYS A 85 -10.00 -12.68 20.37
CA LYS A 85 -9.80 -13.75 21.38
C LYS A 85 -9.37 -13.19 22.73
N THR A 86 -8.50 -12.18 22.76
CA THR A 86 -8.10 -11.51 24.00
C THR A 86 -9.27 -10.75 24.62
N LEU A 87 -10.03 -10.00 23.82
CA LEU A 87 -11.23 -9.28 24.26
C LEU A 87 -12.24 -10.23 24.90
N ARG A 88 -12.51 -11.39 24.29
CA ARG A 88 -13.44 -12.39 24.87
C ARG A 88 -12.99 -12.96 26.22
N LYS A 89 -11.69 -12.90 26.56
CA LYS A 89 -11.19 -13.30 27.87
C LYS A 89 -11.41 -12.20 28.92
N LEU A 90 -11.31 -10.94 28.51
CA LEU A 90 -11.50 -9.76 29.37
C LEU A 90 -12.99 -9.45 29.57
N ASP A 91 -13.76 -9.53 28.48
CA ASP A 91 -15.18 -9.24 28.40
C ASP A 91 -15.93 -10.45 27.83
N LYS A 92 -16.65 -11.15 28.70
CA LYS A 92 -17.44 -12.33 28.31
C LYS A 92 -18.68 -11.98 27.49
N THR A 93 -19.05 -10.70 27.40
CA THR A 93 -20.20 -10.24 26.60
C THR A 93 -19.86 -10.12 25.10
N VAL A 94 -18.57 -10.12 24.76
CA VAL A 94 -18.12 -10.06 23.36
C VAL A 94 -18.48 -11.36 22.64
N GLN A 95 -19.39 -11.24 21.67
CA GLN A 95 -19.82 -12.34 20.82
C GLN A 95 -19.49 -12.07 19.36
N THR A 96 -18.97 -13.09 18.69
CA THR A 96 -18.72 -13.07 17.25
C THR A 96 -19.84 -13.77 16.52
N THR A 97 -20.36 -13.15 15.46
CA THR A 97 -21.41 -13.73 14.62
C THR A 97 -20.86 -14.03 13.24
N GLN A 98 -21.29 -15.13 12.64
CA GLN A 98 -20.95 -15.48 11.26
C GLN A 98 -21.59 -14.48 10.30
N LEU A 99 -20.82 -13.96 9.35
CA LEU A 99 -21.38 -13.11 8.29
C LEU A 99 -22.15 -13.99 7.28
N PRO A 100 -23.33 -13.56 6.79
CA PRO A 100 -24.07 -14.28 5.74
C PRO A 100 -23.26 -14.47 4.46
N LYS A 101 -22.40 -13.49 4.15
CA LYS A 101 -21.44 -13.53 3.05
C LYS A 101 -20.10 -13.03 3.58
N ALA A 102 -19.01 -13.71 3.24
CA ALA A 102 -17.67 -13.26 3.61
C ALA A 102 -17.42 -11.85 3.06
N TRP A 103 -16.92 -10.96 3.93
CA TRP A 103 -16.44 -9.66 3.53
C TRP A 103 -15.04 -9.80 2.92
N VAL A 104 -14.82 -9.15 1.79
CA VAL A 104 -13.53 -9.17 1.07
C VAL A 104 -13.14 -7.73 0.83
N GLY A 105 -11.98 -7.34 1.36
CA GLY A 105 -11.37 -6.03 1.14
C GLY A 105 -9.92 -6.17 0.70
N SER A 106 -9.24 -5.04 0.54
CA SER A 106 -7.84 -5.00 0.18
C SER A 106 -7.07 -4.10 1.14
N ALA A 107 -6.00 -4.63 1.72
CA ALA A 107 -5.05 -3.87 2.50
C ALA A 107 -4.01 -3.19 1.58
N VAL A 108 -3.16 -2.35 2.17
CA VAL A 108 -2.06 -1.70 1.46
C VAL A 108 -1.21 -2.73 0.72
N GLY A 109 -0.92 -2.46 -0.56
CA GLY A 109 -0.17 -3.38 -1.42
C GLY A 109 -1.04 -4.42 -2.15
N ASN A 110 -2.35 -4.18 -2.29
CA ASN A 110 -3.31 -5.08 -2.92
C ASN A 110 -3.40 -6.47 -2.29
N LEU A 111 -3.10 -6.57 -0.98
CA LEU A 111 -3.21 -7.83 -0.24
C LEU A 111 -4.68 -8.07 0.13
N PRO A 112 -5.30 -9.18 -0.31
CA PRO A 112 -6.70 -9.45 0.00
C PRO A 112 -6.88 -9.75 1.49
N VAL A 113 -7.89 -9.11 2.09
CA VAL A 113 -8.33 -9.38 3.45
C VAL A 113 -9.72 -10.02 3.38
N ILE A 114 -9.88 -11.17 4.03
CA ILE A 114 -11.14 -11.92 4.03
C ILE A 114 -11.61 -12.07 5.48
N ALA A 115 -12.80 -11.56 5.77
CA ALA A 115 -13.46 -11.71 7.07
C ALA A 115 -14.74 -12.54 6.91
N LYS A 116 -14.88 -13.58 7.74
CA LYS A 116 -16.06 -14.47 7.75
C LYS A 116 -16.95 -14.25 8.96
N THR A 117 -16.48 -13.46 9.93
CA THR A 117 -17.14 -13.20 11.20
C THR A 117 -17.11 -11.71 11.47
N THR A 118 -18.13 -11.22 12.15
CA THR A 118 -18.21 -9.86 12.66
C THR A 118 -18.32 -9.87 14.18
N VAL A 119 -17.99 -8.75 14.80
CA VAL A 119 -18.10 -8.51 16.24
C VAL A 119 -18.55 -7.08 16.44
N GLU A 120 -19.51 -6.88 17.33
CA GLU A 120 -19.95 -5.55 17.72
C GLU A 120 -19.16 -5.11 18.95
N LEU A 121 -18.54 -3.93 18.87
CA LEU A 121 -17.63 -3.41 19.88
C LEU A 121 -17.91 -1.93 20.10
N ARG A 122 -17.80 -1.48 21.35
CA ARG A 122 -17.73 -0.06 21.67
C ARG A 122 -16.28 0.39 21.55
N VAL A 123 -16.04 1.39 20.71
CA VAL A 123 -14.70 1.96 20.51
C VAL A 123 -14.71 3.39 21.05
N THR A 124 -13.85 3.67 22.03
CA THR A 124 -13.62 5.01 22.55
C THR A 124 -12.30 5.53 22.00
N LEU A 125 -12.33 6.68 21.34
CA LEU A 125 -11.13 7.35 20.82
C LEU A 125 -10.82 8.55 21.72
N SER A 126 -9.69 8.50 22.42
CA SER A 126 -9.21 9.65 23.18
C SER A 126 -8.50 10.58 22.21
N THR A 127 -9.16 11.68 21.84
CA THR A 127 -8.55 12.75 21.05
C THR A 127 -8.07 13.85 21.99
N ALA A 128 -6.97 14.52 21.64
CA ALA A 128 -6.39 15.60 22.46
C ALA A 128 -7.33 16.80 22.69
N ALA A 129 -8.49 16.83 22.02
CA ALA A 129 -9.46 17.91 22.14
C ALA A 129 -10.40 17.79 23.37
N GLY A 130 -10.41 16.65 24.08
CA GLY A 130 -11.33 16.40 25.18
C GLY A 130 -12.71 15.96 24.71
#